data_AF-A0A1H9VXB2-F1
#
_entry.id   AF-A0A1H9VXB2-F1
#
_cell.length_a   1.000
_cell.length_b   1.000
_cell.length_c   1.000
_cell.angle_alpha   90.00
_cell.angle_beta   90.00
_cell.angle_gamma   90.00
#
_symmetry.space_group_name_H-M   'P 1'
#
loop_
_entity.id
_entity.type
_entity.pdbx_description
1 polymer ?
#
loop_
_entity_poly.entity_id
_entity_poly.type
_entity_poly.pdbx_seq_one_letter_code
_entity_poly.pdbx_strand_id
1 'polypeptide(L)' 'RGSSTLRKVGYEVMRVLKSHPAPKDAAVYNYIIKKEIEGKCKKHAKIAGLNKFLRIYYARVTAVYK' A
#
# COMPACT_ATOMS: atom_id res chain seq x y z
N ARG A 1 -9.21 13.11 10.00
CA ARG A 1 -8.58 12.59 8.75
C ARG A 1 -7.13 13.07 8.75
N GLY A 2 -6.12 12.20 8.61
CA GLY A 2 -4.69 12.58 8.69
C GLY A 2 -4.20 13.55 7.59
N SER A 3 -2.88 13.77 7.50
CA SER A 3 -2.26 14.73 6.55
C SER A 3 -2.69 14.51 5.09
N SER A 4 -3.09 15.58 4.41
CA SER A 4 -3.46 15.57 2.99
C SER A 4 -2.25 15.29 2.10
N THR A 5 -1.11 15.90 2.40
CA THR A 5 0.17 15.69 1.73
C THR A 5 0.58 14.23 1.80
N LEU A 6 0.52 13.63 3.00
CA LEU A 6 0.90 12.22 3.18
C LEU A 6 0.00 11.27 2.37
N ARG A 7 -1.30 11.55 2.28
CA ARG A 7 -2.22 10.77 1.42
C ARG A 7 -1.88 10.90 -0.06
N LYS A 8 -1.51 12.11 -0.52
CA LYS A 8 -1.15 12.34 -1.92
C LYS A 8 0.13 11.59 -2.27
N VAL A 9 1.18 11.78 -1.48
CA VAL A 9 2.49 11.11 -1.67
C VAL A 9 2.30 9.59 -1.60
N GLY A 10 1.62 9.09 -0.58
CA GLY A 10 1.38 7.66 -0.44
C GLY A 10 0.55 7.06 -1.59
N TYR A 11 -0.40 7.80 -2.16
CA TYR A 11 -1.10 7.38 -3.38
C TYR A 11 -0.14 7.27 -4.58
N GLU A 12 0.75 8.24 -4.76
CA GLU A 12 1.72 8.26 -5.86
C GLU A 12 2.71 7.08 -5.74
N VAL A 13 3.20 6.78 -4.53
CA VAL A 13 4.05 5.62 -4.26
C VAL A 13 3.35 4.31 -4.65
N MET A 14 2.09 4.13 -4.21
CA MET A 14 1.32 2.92 -4.54
C MET A 14 0.98 2.83 -6.04
N ARG A 15 0.87 3.97 -6.73
CA ARG A 15 0.66 4.02 -8.19
C ARG A 15 1.91 3.54 -8.92
N VAL A 16 3.09 4.02 -8.54
CA VAL A 16 4.37 3.58 -9.13
C VAL A 16 4.61 2.10 -8.84
N LEU A 17 4.32 1.64 -7.63
CA LEU A 17 4.43 0.22 -7.28
C LEU A 17 3.55 -0.67 -8.16
N LYS A 18 2.36 -0.21 -8.55
CA LYS A 18 1.43 -0.99 -9.40
C LYS A 18 1.71 -0.86 -10.91
N SER A 19 2.48 0.14 -11.33
CA SER A 19 2.84 0.32 -12.75
C SER A 19 4.00 -0.56 -13.20
N HIS A 20 4.68 -1.23 -12.27
CA HIS A 20 5.79 -2.14 -12.53
C HIS A 20 5.36 -3.60 -12.32
N PRO A 21 6.15 -4.57 -12.84
CA PRO A 21 5.93 -5.98 -12.55
C PRO A 21 5.89 -6.25 -11.04
N ALA A 22 5.12 -7.27 -10.65
CA ALA A 22 4.96 -7.62 -9.25
C ALA A 22 6.34 -7.84 -8.59
N PRO A 23 6.64 -7.16 -7.47
CA PRO A 23 7.90 -7.34 -6.76
C PRO A 23 7.97 -8.73 -6.11
N LYS A 24 9.18 -9.20 -5.76
CA LYS A 24 9.37 -10.48 -5.04
C LYS A 24 8.51 -10.56 -3.77
N ASP A 25 8.44 -9.45 -3.01
CA ASP A 25 7.49 -9.27 -1.91
C ASP A 25 6.22 -8.57 -2.41
N ALA A 26 5.31 -9.37 -2.97
CA ALA A 26 4.08 -8.88 -3.58
C ALA A 26 2.93 -8.63 -2.58
N ALA A 27 3.16 -8.66 -1.26
CA ALA A 27 2.07 -8.61 -0.28
C ALA A 27 1.19 -7.35 -0.40
N VAL A 28 1.80 -6.19 -0.67
CA VAL A 28 1.09 -4.92 -0.89
C VAL A 28 0.46 -4.88 -2.28
N TYR A 29 1.19 -5.34 -3.31
CA TYR A 29 0.73 -5.39 -4.70
C TYR A 29 -0.54 -6.24 -4.85
N ASN A 30 -0.50 -7.47 -4.33
CA ASN A 30 -1.62 -8.40 -4.35
C ASN A 30 -2.81 -7.88 -3.55
N TYR A 31 -2.55 -7.16 -2.45
CA TYR A 31 -3.62 -6.54 -1.67
C TYR A 31 -4.32 -5.41 -2.44
N ILE A 32 -3.59 -4.59 -3.20
CA ILE A 32 -4.18 -3.56 -4.07
C ILE A 32 -5.07 -4.22 -5.12
N ILE A 33 -4.58 -5.25 -5.81
CA ILE A 33 -5.37 -5.99 -6.82
C ILE A 33 -6.63 -6.58 -6.19
N LYS A 34 -6.50 -7.24 -5.04
CA LYS A 34 -7.65 -7.78 -4.30
C LYS A 34 -8.70 -6.69 -4.03
N LYS A 35 -8.27 -5.50 -3.61
CA LYS A 35 -9.20 -4.38 -3.36
C LYS A 35 -9.83 -3.82 -4.63
N GLU A 36 -9.13 -3.83 -5.76
CA GLU A 36 -9.71 -3.47 -7.06
C GLU A 36 -10.79 -4.50 -7.47
N ILE A 37 -10.53 -5.80 -7.28
CA ILE A 37 -11.49 -6.89 -7.56
C ILE A 37 -12.72 -6.82 -6.65
N GLU A 38 -12.56 -6.47 -5.38
CA GLU A 38 -13.67 -6.21 -4.44
C GLU A 38 -14.51 -4.96 -4.80
N GLY A 39 -14.23 -4.30 -5.92
CA GLY A 39 -15.00 -3.15 -6.42
C GLY A 39 -14.57 -1.80 -5.87
N LYS A 40 -13.44 -1.71 -5.12
CA LYS A 40 -12.94 -0.40 -4.69
C LYS A 40 -12.38 0.36 -5.87
N CYS A 41 -12.71 1.65 -5.97
CA CYS A 41 -12.11 2.50 -6.98
C CYS A 41 -10.58 2.53 -6.84
N LYS A 42 -9.88 2.74 -7.97
CA LYS A 42 -8.42 2.72 -8.07
C LYS A 42 -7.70 3.61 -7.05
N LYS A 43 -8.35 4.71 -6.61
CA LYS A 43 -7.82 5.60 -5.56
C LYS A 43 -7.90 4.95 -4.17
N HIS A 44 -9.06 4.43 -3.79
CA HIS A 44 -9.24 3.76 -2.50
C HIS A 44 -8.46 2.46 -2.40
N ALA A 45 -8.32 1.71 -3.49
CA ALA A 45 -7.49 0.51 -3.52
C ALA A 45 -6.01 0.83 -3.21
N LYS A 46 -5.46 1.89 -3.81
CA LYS A 46 -4.09 2.35 -3.53
C LYS A 46 -3.92 2.87 -2.09
N ILE A 47 -4.87 3.63 -1.56
CA ILE A 47 -4.83 4.05 -0.15
C ILE A 47 -4.90 2.85 0.80
N ALA A 48 -5.67 1.82 0.47
CA ALA A 48 -5.70 0.57 1.22
C ALA A 48 -4.36 -0.18 1.15
N GLY A 49 -3.71 -0.19 -0.02
CA GLY A 49 -2.34 -0.67 -0.20
C GLY A 49 -1.33 0.05 0.70
N LEU A 50 -1.39 1.38 0.75
CA LEU A 50 -0.54 2.18 1.64
C LEU A 50 -0.73 1.79 3.12
N ASN A 51 -1.97 1.61 3.56
CA ASN A 51 -2.24 1.19 4.94
C ASN A 51 -1.71 -0.23 5.23
N LYS A 52 -1.79 -1.14 4.24
CA LYS A 52 -1.20 -2.48 4.34
C LYS A 52 0.32 -2.41 4.43
N PHE A 53 0.95 -1.56 3.62
CA PHE A 53 2.40 -1.30 3.65
C PHE A 53 2.84 -0.82 5.03
N LEU A 54 2.20 0.21 5.58
CA LEU A 54 2.57 0.77 6.90
C LEU A 54 2.45 -0.26 8.02
N ARG A 55 1.43 -1.14 7.97
CA ARG A 55 1.29 -2.25 8.93
C ARG A 55 2.42 -3.26 8.84
N ILE A 56 2.80 -3.67 7.61
CA ILE A 56 3.93 -4.60 7.40
C ILE A 56 5.24 -3.95 7.85
N TYR A 57 5.46 -2.69 7.47
CA TYR A 57 6.64 -1.93 7.86
C TYR A 57 6.78 -1.87 9.38
N TYR A 58 5.74 -1.45 10.08
CA TYR A 58 5.76 -1.35 11.54
C TYR A 58 6.03 -2.70 12.21
N ALA A 59 5.42 -3.79 11.73
CA ALA A 59 5.65 -5.13 12.26
C ALA A 59 7.11 -5.59 12.07
N ARG A 60 7.68 -5.36 10.88
CA ARG A 60 9.08 -5.69 10.58
C ARG A 60 10.06 -4.89 11.43
N VAL A 61 9.84 -3.58 11.53
CA VAL A 61 10.69 -2.69 12.34
C VAL A 61 10.63 -3.09 13.81
N THR A 62 9.43 -3.29 14.36
CA THR A 62 9.25 -3.69 15.76
C THR A 62 9.92 -5.03 16.08
N ALA A 63 9.95 -5.97 15.13
CA ALA A 63 10.61 -7.26 15.31
C ALA A 63 12.14 -7.18 15.42
N VAL A 64 12.76 -6.10 14.93
CA VAL A 64 14.22 -5.88 15.02
C VAL A 64 14.62 -5.23 16.34
N TYR A 65 13.72 -4.44 16.95
CA TYR A 65 13.97 -3.75 18.22
C TYR A 65 13.52 -4.55 19.46
N LYS A 66 12.98 -5.76 19.27
CA LYS A 66 12.67 -6.71 20.34
C LYS A 66 13.78 -7.75 20.44
#